data_AF-A0ABD0BA35-F1
#
_entry.id   AF-A0ABD0BA35-F1
#
_cell.length_a   1.000
_cell.length_b   1.000
_cell.length_c   1.000
_cell.angle_alpha   90.00
_cell.angle_beta   90.00
_cell.angle_gamma   90.00
#
_symmetry.space_group_name_H-M   'P 1'
#
loop_
_entity.id
_entity.type
_entity.pdbx_description
1 polymer ?
#
loop_
_entity_poly.entity_id
_entity_poly.type
_entity_poly.pdbx_seq_one_letter_code
_entity_poly.pdbx_strand_id
1 'polypeptide(L)'
;MAIACGIIGAIVVAFFNSTAAAVPAALQVTAVKVLVPAANLLVNTVMPVIFWLAAIEAGKKSGFWATIFGGLAQLIMGNAVPGLVLGILIGKGVEESGWNHVTKVMMSAIVLLFVLSGFFRGFDMKLIESFHLGVPLWLENVHNLMSGK
;
A
#
# COMPACT_ATOMS: atom_id res chain seq x y z
N MET A 1 -26.63 -6.00 10.15
CA MET A 1 -25.25 -6.34 9.74
C MET A 1 -24.19 -5.57 10.54
N ALA A 2 -24.21 -4.22 10.57
CA ALA A 2 -23.21 -3.43 11.33
C ALA A 2 -23.18 -3.73 12.85
N ILE A 3 -24.35 -3.85 13.50
CA ILE A 3 -24.44 -4.13 14.95
C ILE A 3 -23.94 -5.55 15.28
N ALA A 4 -24.24 -6.53 14.42
CA ALA A 4 -23.75 -7.90 14.59
C ALA A 4 -22.22 -8.00 14.44
N CYS A 5 -21.65 -7.32 13.45
CA CYS A 5 -20.18 -7.24 13.30
C CYS A 5 -19.52 -6.49 14.45
N GLY A 6 -20.16 -5.45 15.00
CA GLY A 6 -19.67 -4.72 16.17
C GLY A 6 -19.63 -5.56 17.45
N ILE A 7 -20.69 -6.33 17.72
CA ILE A 7 -20.76 -7.22 18.89
C ILE A 7 -19.74 -8.35 18.77
N ILE A 8 -19.64 -8.98 17.60
CA ILE A 8 -18.64 -10.03 17.34
C ILE A 8 -17.23 -9.47 17.48
N GLY A 9 -16.95 -8.28 16.93
CA GLY A 9 -15.66 -7.61 17.07
C GLY A 9 -15.31 -7.31 18.52
N ALA A 10 -16.26 -6.81 19.32
CA ALA A 10 -16.04 -6.53 20.73
C ALA A 10 -15.71 -7.79 21.54
N ILE A 11 -16.39 -8.90 21.27
CA ILE A 11 -16.13 -10.19 21.94
C ILE A 11 -14.75 -10.73 21.54
N VAL A 12 -14.39 -10.66 20.26
CA VAL A 12 -13.10 -11.15 19.75
C VAL A 12 -11.94 -10.30 20.29
N VAL A 13 -12.09 -8.98 20.33
CA VAL A 13 -11.08 -8.08 20.93
C VAL A 13 -10.92 -8.34 22.42
N ALA A 14 -12.02 -8.54 23.15
CA ALA A 14 -11.97 -8.90 24.56
C ALA A 14 -11.23 -10.25 24.78
N PHE A 15 -11.51 -11.24 23.94
CA PHE A 15 -10.86 -12.56 23.99
C PHE A 15 -9.36 -12.51 23.65
N PHE A 16 -8.98 -11.75 22.61
CA PHE A 16 -7.57 -11.55 22.29
C PHE A 16 -6.83 -10.78 23.38
N ASN A 17 -7.45 -9.77 23.98
CA ASN A 17 -6.86 -9.02 25.09
C ASN A 17 -6.71 -9.86 26.37
N SER A 18 -7.69 -10.70 26.72
CA SER A 18 -7.57 -11.60 27.87
C SER A 18 -6.50 -12.66 27.67
N THR A 19 -6.38 -13.19 26.44
CA THR A 19 -5.36 -14.17 26.09
C THR A 19 -3.97 -13.54 26.05
N ALA A 20 -3.85 -12.30 25.55
CA ALA A 20 -2.60 -11.54 25.55
C ALA A 20 -2.13 -11.19 26.97
N ALA A 21 -3.05 -10.90 27.89
CA ALA A 21 -2.74 -10.63 29.30
C ALA A 21 -2.27 -11.88 30.07
N ALA A 22 -2.65 -13.08 29.61
CA ALA A 22 -2.19 -14.34 30.17
C ALA A 22 -0.81 -14.80 29.65
N VAL A 23 -0.22 -14.09 28.67
CA VAL A 23 1.11 -14.42 28.14
C VAL A 23 2.19 -13.94 29.12
N PRO A 24 3.08 -14.84 29.60
CA PRO A 24 4.19 -14.47 30.48
C PRO A 24 5.09 -13.39 29.87
N ALA A 25 5.52 -12.42 30.67
CA ALA A 25 6.37 -11.29 30.24
C ALA A 25 7.67 -11.73 29.50
N ALA A 26 8.19 -12.92 29.82
CA ALA A 26 9.36 -13.50 29.14
C ALA A 26 9.10 -13.87 27.67
N LEU A 27 7.86 -14.29 27.31
CA LEU A 27 7.49 -14.59 25.91
C LEU A 27 7.11 -13.32 25.14
N GLN A 28 6.58 -12.30 25.81
CA GLN A 28 6.24 -11.02 25.18
C GLN A 28 7.48 -10.29 24.66
N VAL A 29 8.61 -10.36 25.38
CA VAL A 29 9.88 -9.77 24.91
C VAL A 29 10.38 -10.47 23.65
N THR A 30 10.29 -11.80 23.57
CA THR A 30 10.68 -12.56 22.38
C THR A 30 9.71 -12.34 21.22
N ALA A 31 8.40 -12.26 21.49
CA ALA A 31 7.39 -11.96 20.47
C ALA A 31 7.53 -10.54 19.92
N VAL A 32 7.75 -9.54 20.77
CA VAL A 32 7.92 -8.14 20.32
C VAL A 32 9.26 -7.93 19.64
N LYS A 33 10.34 -8.60 20.09
CA LYS A 33 11.68 -8.41 19.51
C LYS A 33 11.96 -9.29 18.28
N VAL A 34 11.25 -10.40 18.10
CA VAL A 34 11.49 -11.33 16.98
C VAL A 34 10.30 -11.39 16.04
N LEU A 35 9.09 -11.66 16.55
CA LEU A 35 7.90 -11.83 15.70
C LEU A 35 7.45 -10.53 15.05
N VAL A 36 7.47 -9.39 15.75
CA VAL A 36 7.03 -8.10 15.17
C VAL A 36 8.00 -7.60 14.08
N PRO A 37 9.33 -7.59 14.27
CA PRO A 37 10.25 -7.23 13.20
C PRO A 37 10.22 -8.24 12.04
N ALA A 38 10.10 -9.54 12.32
CA ALA A 38 9.96 -10.56 11.29
C ALA A 38 8.70 -10.36 10.45
N ALA A 39 7.56 -10.04 11.09
CA ALA A 39 6.31 -9.72 10.39
C ALA A 39 6.45 -8.46 9.51
N ASN A 40 7.11 -7.41 10.02
CA ASN A 40 7.36 -6.19 9.24
C ASN A 40 8.27 -6.45 8.03
N LEU A 41 9.33 -7.25 8.19
CA LEU A 41 10.17 -7.66 7.07
C LEU A 41 9.39 -8.52 6.06
N LEU A 42 8.53 -9.41 6.55
CA LEU A 42 7.71 -10.24 5.68
C LEU A 42 6.75 -9.38 4.85
N VAL A 43 6.02 -8.46 5.48
CA VAL A 43 5.00 -7.63 4.81
C VAL A 43 5.63 -6.56 3.91
N ASN A 44 6.70 -5.89 4.35
CA ASN A 44 7.25 -4.76 3.62
C ASN A 44 8.39 -5.13 2.66
N THR A 45 9.01 -6.30 2.82
CA THR A 45 10.14 -6.74 1.98
C THR A 45 9.80 -8.01 1.21
N VAL A 46 9.44 -9.10 1.90
CA VAL A 46 9.26 -10.41 1.26
C VAL A 46 8.03 -10.42 0.36
N MET A 47 6.91 -9.86 0.81
CA MET A 47 5.67 -9.84 0.05
C MET A 47 5.80 -9.05 -1.28
N PRO A 48 6.34 -7.82 -1.32
CA PRO A 48 6.68 -7.15 -2.58
C PRO A 48 7.50 -8.01 -3.54
N VAL A 49 8.55 -8.68 -3.05
CA VAL A 49 9.41 -9.50 -3.89
C VAL A 49 8.65 -10.67 -4.50
N ILE A 50 7.80 -11.35 -3.72
CA ILE A 50 6.97 -12.46 -4.22
C ILE A 50 5.99 -11.97 -5.29
N PHE A 51 5.30 -10.86 -5.05
CA PHE A 51 4.37 -10.30 -6.04
C PHE A 51 5.09 -9.84 -7.31
N TRP A 52 6.29 -9.29 -7.18
CA TRP A 52 7.10 -8.90 -8.33
C TRP A 52 7.56 -10.11 -9.15
N LEU A 53 8.04 -11.17 -8.49
CA LEU A 53 8.38 -12.44 -9.15
C LEU A 53 7.17 -13.08 -9.83
N ALA A 54 6.02 -13.10 -9.15
CA ALA A 54 4.76 -13.59 -9.72
C ALA A 54 4.34 -12.78 -10.95
N ALA A 55 4.59 -11.46 -10.96
CA ALA A 55 4.32 -10.62 -12.12
C ALA A 55 5.19 -10.96 -13.33
N ILE A 56 6.47 -11.27 -13.10
CA ILE A 56 7.43 -11.66 -14.14
C ILE A 56 7.04 -13.02 -14.72
N GLU A 57 6.65 -13.98 -13.87
CA GLU A 57 6.17 -15.30 -14.30
C GLU A 57 4.83 -15.21 -15.06
N ALA A 58 3.95 -14.27 -14.66
CA ALA A 58 2.66 -14.04 -15.27
C ALA A 58 2.73 -13.58 -16.74
N GLY A 59 3.83 -12.96 -17.19
CA GLY A 59 4.02 -12.57 -18.59
C GLY A 59 4.91 -11.33 -18.76
N LYS A 60 5.38 -11.09 -19.99
CA LYS A 60 6.30 -9.96 -20.26
C LYS A 60 5.65 -8.60 -20.00
N LYS A 61 4.37 -8.45 -20.37
CA LYS A 61 3.64 -7.19 -20.16
C LYS A 61 3.20 -7.02 -18.70
N SER A 62 2.80 -8.11 -18.04
CA SER A 62 2.55 -8.17 -16.60
C SER A 62 3.75 -7.72 -15.78
N GLY A 63 4.93 -8.32 -16.01
CA GLY A 63 6.14 -7.97 -15.28
C GLY A 63 6.58 -6.52 -15.49
N PHE A 64 6.46 -5.99 -16.71
CA PHE A 64 6.84 -4.60 -17.01
C PHE A 64 5.95 -3.59 -16.27
N TRP A 65 4.62 -3.71 -16.38
CA TRP A 65 3.70 -2.81 -15.71
C TRP A 65 3.74 -2.95 -14.18
N ALA A 66 3.88 -4.17 -13.66
CA ALA A 66 4.06 -4.40 -12.23
C ALA A 66 5.33 -3.73 -11.69
N THR A 67 6.45 -3.79 -12.42
CA THR A 67 7.70 -3.15 -11.97
C THR A 67 7.55 -1.63 -11.88
N ILE A 68 6.92 -1.01 -12.88
CA ILE A 68 6.72 0.45 -12.91
C ILE A 68 5.78 0.89 -11.78
N PHE A 69 4.60 0.28 -11.70
CA PHE A 69 3.61 0.66 -10.68
C PHE A 69 4.02 0.25 -9.27
N GLY A 70 4.72 -0.87 -9.12
CA GLY A 70 5.32 -1.31 -7.85
C GLY A 70 6.39 -0.36 -7.36
N GLY A 71 7.29 0.09 -8.24
CA GLY A 71 8.31 1.09 -7.91
C GLY A 71 7.70 2.44 -7.52
N LEU A 72 6.71 2.92 -8.28
CA LEU A 72 5.98 4.15 -7.94
C LEU A 72 5.22 4.03 -6.62
N ALA A 73 4.60 2.89 -6.34
CA ALA A 73 3.92 2.65 -5.07
C ALA A 73 4.89 2.59 -3.89
N GLN A 74 6.10 2.03 -4.05
CA GLN A 74 7.13 2.07 -3.02
C GLN A 74 7.50 3.52 -2.67
N LEU A 75 7.65 4.38 -3.69
CA LEU A 75 8.01 5.78 -3.50
C LEU A 75 6.89 6.61 -2.86
N ILE A 76 5.64 6.40 -3.28
CA ILE A 76 4.50 7.19 -2.80
C ILE A 76 3.97 6.67 -1.47
N MET A 77 3.83 5.34 -1.34
CA MET A 77 3.14 4.70 -0.22
C MET A 77 4.07 4.04 0.81
N GLY A 78 5.37 3.91 0.51
CA GLY A 78 6.32 3.16 1.35
C GLY A 78 6.15 1.64 1.28
N ASN A 79 5.22 1.15 0.45
CA ASN A 79 4.95 -0.27 0.23
C ASN A 79 4.54 -0.51 -1.23
N ALA A 80 5.28 -1.38 -1.91
CA ALA A 80 5.07 -1.74 -3.30
C ALA A 80 3.90 -2.70 -3.55
N VAL A 81 3.39 -3.41 -2.54
CA VAL A 81 2.33 -4.44 -2.69
C VAL A 81 1.10 -3.94 -3.47
N PRO A 82 0.44 -2.84 -3.11
CA PRO A 82 -0.74 -2.37 -3.84
C PRO A 82 -0.40 -1.98 -5.30
N GLY A 83 0.77 -1.39 -5.56
CA GLY A 83 1.19 -1.03 -6.91
C GLY A 83 1.52 -2.23 -7.79
N LEU A 84 2.17 -3.24 -7.22
CA LEU A 84 2.47 -4.50 -7.92
C LEU A 84 1.19 -5.21 -8.33
N VAL A 85 0.20 -5.31 -7.43
CA VAL A 85 -1.10 -5.96 -7.73
C VAL A 85 -1.83 -5.23 -8.85
N LEU A 86 -1.90 -3.89 -8.81
CA LEU A 86 -2.53 -3.09 -9.86
C LEU A 86 -1.79 -3.24 -11.21
N GLY A 87 -0.46 -3.27 -11.18
CA GLY A 87 0.34 -3.46 -12.39
C GLY A 87 0.21 -4.86 -13.00
N ILE A 88 0.04 -5.91 -12.19
CA ILE A 88 -0.27 -7.27 -12.67
C ILE A 88 -1.64 -7.28 -13.36
N LEU A 89 -2.66 -6.68 -12.75
CA LEU A 89 -4.02 -6.64 -13.31
C LEU A 89 -4.04 -5.92 -14.66
N ILE A 90 -3.38 -4.77 -14.79
CA ILE A 90 -3.26 -4.07 -16.06
C ILE A 90 -2.47 -4.91 -17.05
N GLY A 91 -1.29 -5.40 -16.67
CA GLY A 91 -0.41 -6.07 -17.62
C GLY A 91 -1.01 -7.36 -18.16
N LYS A 92 -1.70 -8.14 -17.32
CA LYS A 92 -2.53 -9.27 -17.77
C LYS A 92 -3.74 -8.82 -18.60
N GLY A 93 -4.44 -7.77 -18.19
CA GLY A 93 -5.56 -7.21 -18.94
C GLY A 93 -5.19 -6.74 -20.36
N VAL A 94 -3.98 -6.16 -20.52
CA VAL A 94 -3.40 -5.76 -21.81
C VAL A 94 -2.96 -6.96 -22.63
N GLU A 95 -2.49 -8.04 -21.99
CA GLU A 95 -1.98 -9.24 -22.66
C GLU A 95 -3.12 -10.15 -23.16
N GLU A 96 -4.18 -10.32 -22.39
CA GLU A 96 -5.33 -11.17 -22.75
C GLU A 96 -6.38 -10.46 -23.59
N SER A 97 -6.76 -9.23 -23.23
CA SER A 97 -7.83 -8.48 -23.93
C SER A 97 -7.28 -7.53 -25.00
N GLY A 98 -5.97 -7.31 -25.04
CA GLY A 98 -5.37 -6.27 -25.88
C GLY A 98 -5.72 -4.85 -25.38
N TRP A 99 -5.43 -3.85 -26.22
CA TRP A 99 -5.76 -2.45 -25.95
C TRP A 99 -7.21 -2.12 -26.29
N ASN A 100 -8.12 -2.68 -25.50
CA ASN A 100 -9.55 -2.36 -25.59
C ASN A 100 -9.90 -1.11 -24.76
N HIS A 101 -11.09 -0.54 -25.01
CA HIS A 101 -11.58 0.63 -24.27
C HIS A 101 -11.54 0.42 -22.75
N VAL A 102 -11.86 -0.79 -22.29
CA VAL A 102 -11.82 -1.18 -20.87
C VAL A 102 -10.42 -1.06 -20.27
N THR A 103 -9.40 -1.58 -20.97
CA THR A 103 -8.00 -1.53 -20.51
C THR A 103 -7.46 -0.10 -20.50
N LYS A 104 -7.85 0.73 -21.47
CA LYS A 104 -7.53 2.19 -21.47
C LYS A 104 -8.17 2.91 -20.29
N VAL A 105 -9.45 2.64 -20.02
CA VAL A 105 -10.15 3.26 -18.89
C VAL A 105 -9.52 2.84 -17.57
N MET A 106 -9.23 1.55 -17.36
CA MET A 106 -8.52 1.08 -16.16
C MET A 106 -7.15 1.72 -15.99
N MET A 107 -6.35 1.79 -17.05
CA MET A 107 -5.04 2.46 -17.02
C MET A 107 -5.18 3.93 -16.63
N SER A 108 -6.13 4.65 -17.24
CA SER A 108 -6.38 6.05 -16.92
C SER A 108 -6.83 6.24 -15.47
N ALA A 109 -7.72 5.37 -14.96
CA ALA A 109 -8.20 5.43 -13.58
C ALA A 109 -7.08 5.16 -12.57
N ILE A 110 -6.21 4.19 -12.85
CA ILE A 110 -5.09 3.85 -11.97
C ILE A 110 -4.06 4.98 -11.94
N VAL A 111 -3.72 5.57 -13.09
CA VAL A 111 -2.84 6.76 -13.13
C VAL A 111 -3.45 7.92 -12.34
N LEU A 112 -4.74 8.19 -12.52
CA LEU A 112 -5.45 9.26 -11.81
C LEU A 112 -5.48 9.00 -10.30
N LEU A 113 -5.69 7.74 -9.89
CA LEU A 113 -5.63 7.30 -8.49
C LEU A 113 -4.22 7.46 -7.91
N PHE A 114 -3.16 7.13 -8.65
CA PHE A 114 -1.78 7.33 -8.21
C PHE A 114 -1.42 8.82 -8.07
N VAL A 115 -1.86 9.66 -9.00
CA VAL A 115 -1.67 11.12 -8.93
C VAL A 115 -2.41 11.70 -7.71
N LEU A 116 -3.69 11.37 -7.54
CA LEU A 116 -4.47 11.81 -6.39
C LEU A 116 -3.88 11.26 -5.08
N SER A 117 -3.48 9.99 -5.04
CA SER A 117 -2.86 9.40 -3.86
C SER A 117 -1.49 10.02 -3.55
N GLY A 118 -0.72 10.45 -4.56
CA GLY A 118 0.52 11.21 -4.34
C GLY A 118 0.22 12.56 -3.69
N PHE A 119 -0.77 13.28 -4.24
CA PHE A 119 -1.20 14.58 -3.75
C PHE A 119 -1.73 14.52 -2.30
N PHE A 120 -2.63 13.57 -2.00
CA PHE A 120 -3.20 13.42 -0.65
C PHE A 120 -2.20 12.90 0.39
N ARG A 121 -1.13 12.22 -0.01
CA ARG A 121 -0.13 11.65 0.91
C ARG A 121 1.07 12.57 1.14
N GLY A 122 1.03 13.78 0.59
CA GLY A 122 2.10 14.78 0.73
C GLY A 122 3.35 14.44 -0.06
N PHE A 123 3.24 13.60 -1.11
CA PHE A 123 4.36 13.27 -2.00
C PHE A 123 4.92 14.53 -2.65
N ASP A 124 4.05 15.49 -3.00
CA ASP A 124 4.44 16.79 -3.55
C ASP A 124 5.22 17.64 -2.54
N MET A 125 4.85 17.60 -1.26
CA MET A 125 5.59 18.30 -0.20
C MET A 125 6.97 17.67 0.04
N LYS A 126 7.07 16.34 0.06
CA LYS A 126 8.36 15.62 0.19
C LYS A 126 9.27 15.77 -1.03
N LEU A 127 8.70 15.88 -2.24
CA LEU A 127 9.46 16.16 -3.45
C LEU A 127 10.02 17.58 -3.43
N ILE A 128 9.21 18.57 -3.08
CA ILE A 128 9.65 19.98 -2.97
C ILE A 128 10.68 20.15 -1.84
N GLU A 129 10.50 19.49 -0.70
CA GLU A 129 11.46 19.47 0.41
C GLU A 129 12.79 18.78 0.03
N SER A 130 12.73 17.71 -0.77
CA SER A 130 13.92 17.04 -1.34
C SER A 130 14.69 17.90 -2.34
N PHE A 131 14.04 18.92 -2.93
CA PHE A 131 14.67 19.90 -3.82
C PHE A 131 15.21 21.15 -3.09
N HIS A 132 15.19 21.19 -1.75
CA HIS A 132 15.65 22.31 -0.92
C HIS A 132 15.01 23.68 -1.26
N LEU A 133 13.88 23.71 -1.97
CA LEU A 133 13.14 24.93 -2.24
C LEU A 133 12.00 25.03 -1.22
N GLY A 134 12.01 26.10 -0.42
CA GLY A 134 11.07 26.30 0.68
C GLY A 134 9.63 26.05 0.25
N VAL A 135 8.93 25.21 1.01
CA VAL A 135 7.54 24.82 0.73
C VAL A 135 6.66 26.08 0.80
N PRO A 136 6.00 26.48 -0.30
CA PRO A 136 5.17 27.67 -0.30
C PRO A 136 3.90 27.46 0.53
N LEU A 137 3.64 28.40 1.44
CA LEU A 137 2.55 28.43 2.45
C LEU A 137 1.13 28.12 1.91
N TRP A 138 0.90 28.33 0.61
CA TRP A 138 -0.39 28.05 -0.04
C TRP A 138 -0.65 26.54 -0.22
N LEU A 139 0.40 25.74 -0.44
CA LEU A 139 0.28 24.29 -0.58
C LEU A 139 -0.03 23.61 0.76
N GLU A 140 0.56 24.15 1.84
CA GLU A 140 0.35 23.70 3.22
C GLU A 140 -1.09 23.97 3.70
N ASN A 141 -1.64 25.14 3.33
CA ASN A 141 -3.02 25.50 3.65
C ASN A 141 -4.05 24.64 2.91
N VAL A 142 -3.81 24.29 1.64
CA VAL A 142 -4.71 23.38 0.88
C VAL A 142 -4.62 21.95 1.44
N HIS A 143 -3.44 21.53 1.90
CA HIS A 143 -3.24 20.22 2.50
C HIS A 143 -3.91 20.10 3.89
N ASN A 144 -3.80 21.12 4.75
CA ASN A 144 -4.47 21.13 6.05
C ASN A 144 -6.01 21.17 5.94
N LEU A 145 -6.54 21.91 4.96
CA LEU A 145 -8.00 22.03 4.77
C LEU A 145 -8.64 20.73 4.25
N MET A 146 -7.89 19.86 3.56
CA MET A 146 -8.37 18.55 3.08
C MET A 146 -7.89 17.34 3.91
N SER A 147 -6.78 17.45 4.66
CA SER A 147 -6.30 16.37 5.56
C SER A 147 -7.08 16.33 6.88
N GLY A 148 -7.88 17.34 7.19
CA GLY A 148 -8.81 17.31 8.32
C GLY A 148 -8.11 17.17 9.67
N LYS A 149 -7.01 17.90 9.86
CA LYS A 149 -6.44 18.19 11.18
C LYS A 149 -6.66 19.65 11.53
#